data_AF-A0A1I2FIG1-F1
#
_entry.id   AF-A0A1I2FIG1-F1
#
_cell.length_a   1.000
_cell.length_b   1.000
_cell.length_c   1.000
_cell.angle_alpha   90.00
_cell.angle_beta   90.00
_cell.angle_gamma   90.00
#
_symmetry.space_group_name_H-M   'P 1'
#
loop_
_entity.id
_entity.type
_entity.pdbx_description
1 polymer ?
#
loop_
_entity_poly.entity_id
_entity_poly.type
_entity_poly.pdbx_seq_one_letter_code
_entity_poly.pdbx_strand_id
1 'polypeptide(L)'
;MNGQLKAGYNIQAGTQDQFILQYSIHQSPTDARLLASHWESLKETGRKLPKCLVADAGYGSEPNYTYLSEQEDLHTLIPYNTYEQEQKRSFSTKAYHPHNWTYDEKDDLYWCPNQRKVTFRHYRRRTDKYGYRRDFKIYECESCEECPFKADCTTAKGNRKVYYNPVYEELKAKEAFKLKSEFGRTLYARRKTDVESVFGHVKQNLGFQRFHLRGLEKVQVEFGWVALAHNIRKMAVAKRRKKKPAA
;
A
#
# COMPACT_ATOMS: atom_id res chain seq x y z
N MET A 1 19.69 -3.59 -6.23
CA MET A 1 19.11 -2.74 -7.30
C MET A 1 19.77 -1.37 -7.21
N ASN A 2 20.60 -1.02 -8.20
CA ASN A 2 21.26 0.29 -8.23
C ASN A 2 20.21 1.38 -8.45
N GLY A 3 20.14 2.36 -7.54
CA GLY A 3 19.13 3.42 -7.47
C GLY A 3 19.16 4.47 -8.58
N GLN A 4 19.51 4.09 -9.81
CA GLN A 4 19.34 4.94 -10.98
C GLN A 4 17.86 5.02 -11.34
N LEU A 5 17.29 6.23 -11.28
CA LEU A 5 15.98 6.55 -11.85
C LEU A 5 16.07 6.34 -13.37
N LYS A 6 15.58 5.19 -13.85
CA LYS A 6 15.41 4.95 -15.27
C LYS A 6 14.16 5.68 -15.74
N ALA A 7 14.27 6.41 -16.85
CA ALA A 7 13.09 6.92 -17.53
C ALA A 7 12.16 5.75 -17.86
N GLY A 8 10.93 5.81 -17.37
CA GLY A 8 10.00 4.70 -17.46
C GLY A 8 8.58 5.15 -17.15
N TYR A 9 7.64 4.32 -17.56
CA TYR A 9 6.23 4.51 -17.24
C TYR A 9 5.83 3.52 -16.16
N ASN A 10 5.03 3.99 -15.22
CA ASN A 10 4.41 3.19 -14.19
C ASN A 10 3.05 2.71 -14.69
N ILE A 11 2.87 1.39 -14.77
CA ILE A 11 1.64 0.75 -15.24
C ILE A 11 0.85 0.30 -14.02
N GLN A 12 -0.35 0.82 -13.87
CA GLN A 12 -1.32 0.38 -12.88
C GLN A 12 -2.31 -0.53 -13.60
N ALA A 13 -2.56 -1.73 -13.07
CA ALA A 13 -3.47 -2.68 -13.69
C ALA A 13 -4.38 -3.32 -12.63
N GLY A 14 -5.69 -3.22 -12.85
CA GLY A 14 -6.72 -3.94 -12.09
C GLY A 14 -7.01 -5.27 -12.78
N THR A 15 -6.88 -6.36 -12.03
CA THR A 15 -7.08 -7.71 -12.55
C THR A 15 -8.16 -8.46 -11.77
N GLN A 16 -8.85 -9.39 -12.45
CA GLN A 16 -9.72 -10.37 -11.82
C GLN A 16 -9.60 -11.69 -12.58
N ASP A 17 -9.43 -12.79 -11.85
CA ASP A 17 -9.20 -14.12 -12.43
C ASP A 17 -8.11 -14.09 -13.50
N GLN A 18 -7.09 -13.25 -13.28
CA GLN A 18 -5.94 -12.89 -14.11
C GLN A 18 -6.34 -12.42 -15.52
N PHE A 19 -7.51 -11.79 -15.66
CA PHE A 19 -7.86 -10.92 -16.78
C PHE A 19 -7.59 -9.47 -16.39
N ILE A 20 -7.05 -8.68 -17.31
CA ILE A 20 -6.90 -7.24 -17.11
C ILE A 20 -8.24 -6.57 -17.36
N LEU A 21 -8.82 -5.95 -16.34
CA LEU A 21 -10.09 -5.24 -16.41
C LEU A 21 -9.90 -3.76 -16.78
N GLN A 22 -8.88 -3.14 -16.21
CA GLN A 22 -8.53 -1.75 -16.45
C GLN A 22 -7.03 -1.55 -16.24
N TYR A 23 -6.45 -0.60 -16.97
CA TYR A 23 -5.07 -0.17 -16.77
C TYR A 23 -4.95 1.35 -16.89
N SER A 24 -3.96 1.94 -16.24
CA SER A 24 -3.57 3.33 -16.44
C SER A 24 -2.05 3.50 -16.41
N ILE A 25 -1.56 4.50 -17.13
CA ILE A 25 -0.14 4.75 -17.36
C ILE A 25 0.25 6.08 -16.72
N HIS A 26 1.30 6.07 -15.93
CA HIS A 26 1.75 7.23 -15.16
C HIS A 26 3.25 7.46 -15.31
N GLN A 27 3.69 8.70 -15.08
CA GLN A 27 5.12 9.06 -14.99
C GLN A 27 5.61 9.16 -13.54
N SER A 28 4.74 8.88 -12.57
CA SER A 28 5.08 8.91 -11.15
C SER A 28 5.79 7.62 -10.71
N PRO A 29 6.90 7.71 -9.96
CA PRO A 29 7.63 6.53 -9.48
C PRO A 29 6.96 5.84 -8.29
N THR A 30 5.95 6.45 -7.66
CA THR A 30 5.33 5.93 -6.42
C THR A 30 3.89 5.50 -6.66
N ASP A 31 3.61 4.21 -6.39
CA ASP A 31 2.29 3.58 -6.53
C ASP A 31 1.25 4.12 -5.55
N ALA A 32 1.70 4.50 -4.35
CA ALA A 32 0.86 5.02 -3.27
C ALA A 32 -0.09 6.16 -3.67
N ARG A 33 0.20 6.89 -4.75
CA ARG A 33 -0.64 8.01 -5.22
C ARG A 33 -1.49 7.70 -6.44
N LEU A 34 -1.29 6.55 -7.06
CA LEU A 34 -1.91 6.24 -8.35
C LEU A 34 -3.23 5.49 -8.18
N LEU A 35 -3.49 4.91 -7.02
CA LEU A 35 -4.69 4.12 -6.75
C LEU A 35 -5.97 4.90 -6.97
N ALA A 36 -6.11 6.09 -6.38
CA ALA A 36 -7.31 6.90 -6.53
C ALA A 36 -7.57 7.25 -8.00
N SER A 37 -6.55 7.74 -8.71
CA SER A 37 -6.67 8.04 -10.14
C SER A 37 -6.99 6.80 -10.99
N HIS A 38 -6.47 5.64 -10.63
CA HIS A 38 -6.75 4.38 -11.31
C HIS A 38 -8.19 3.91 -11.05
N TRP A 39 -8.67 4.05 -9.82
CA TRP A 39 -10.05 3.74 -9.43
C TRP A 39 -11.06 4.64 -10.15
N GLU A 40 -10.80 5.95 -10.22
CA GLU A 40 -11.64 6.87 -11.01
C GLU A 40 -11.65 6.47 -12.50
N SER A 41 -10.49 6.13 -13.08
CA SER A 41 -10.44 5.65 -14.47
C SER A 41 -11.27 4.38 -14.70
N LEU A 42 -11.42 3.53 -13.69
CA LEU A 42 -12.29 2.34 -13.76
C LEU A 42 -13.77 2.75 -13.72
N LYS A 43 -14.15 3.72 -12.88
CA LYS A 43 -15.51 4.26 -12.84
C LYS A 43 -15.92 4.90 -14.16
N GLU A 44 -15.02 5.66 -14.78
CA GLU A 44 -15.25 6.31 -16.08
C GLU A 44 -15.57 5.32 -17.21
N THR A 45 -15.15 4.05 -17.07
CA THR A 45 -15.51 3.02 -18.06
C THR A 45 -17.01 2.67 -18.07
N GLY A 46 -17.77 3.07 -17.06
CA GLY A 46 -19.19 2.74 -16.89
C GLY A 46 -19.45 1.25 -16.62
N ARG A 47 -18.41 0.46 -16.37
CA ARG A 47 -18.53 -0.97 -16.06
C ARG A 47 -19.00 -1.18 -14.63
N LYS A 48 -19.57 -2.35 -14.36
CA LYS A 48 -19.88 -2.77 -12.99
C LYS A 48 -18.61 -2.80 -12.14
N LEU A 49 -18.61 -2.02 -11.08
CA LEU A 49 -17.46 -1.92 -10.17
C LEU A 49 -17.32 -3.19 -9.31
N PRO A 50 -16.09 -3.57 -8.97
CA PRO A 50 -15.85 -4.67 -8.05
C PRO A 50 -16.26 -4.26 -6.63
N LYS A 51 -16.84 -5.19 -5.88
CA LYS A 51 -17.18 -5.00 -4.46
C LYS A 51 -15.97 -5.11 -3.54
N CYS A 52 -14.85 -5.65 -4.03
CA CYS A 52 -13.63 -5.81 -3.27
C CYS A 52 -12.41 -5.37 -4.06
N LEU A 53 -11.63 -4.46 -3.48
CA LEU A 53 -10.34 -4.00 -3.98
C LEU A 53 -9.22 -4.60 -3.13
N VAL A 54 -8.30 -5.28 -3.80
CA VAL A 54 -7.11 -5.88 -3.17
C VAL A 54 -5.88 -5.24 -3.79
N ALA A 55 -4.99 -4.69 -2.97
CA ALA A 55 -3.76 -4.05 -3.44
C ALA A 55 -2.56 -4.41 -2.56
N ASP A 56 -1.35 -4.19 -3.06
CA ASP A 56 -0.14 -4.43 -2.29
C ASP A 56 0.13 -3.35 -1.22
N ALA A 57 1.15 -3.59 -0.40
CA ALA A 57 1.53 -2.68 0.68
C ALA A 57 2.01 -1.30 0.19
N GLY A 58 2.49 -1.20 -1.05
CA GLY A 58 2.91 0.04 -1.68
C GLY A 58 1.76 1.03 -1.88
N TYR A 59 0.52 0.55 -1.90
CA TYR A 59 -0.68 1.39 -1.89
C TYR A 59 -1.16 1.79 -0.49
N GLY A 60 -0.60 1.20 0.57
CA GLY A 60 -0.97 1.47 1.94
C GLY A 60 -0.53 2.85 2.39
N SER A 61 -1.43 3.82 2.27
CA SER A 61 -1.17 5.22 2.65
C SER A 61 -2.45 5.89 3.13
N GLU A 62 -2.31 6.86 4.03
CA GLU A 62 -3.43 7.64 4.56
C GLU A 62 -4.32 8.26 3.47
N PRO A 63 -3.79 8.93 2.41
CA PRO A 63 -4.63 9.45 1.34
C PRO A 63 -5.50 8.38 0.66
N ASN A 64 -4.93 7.20 0.38
CA ASN A 64 -5.69 6.12 -0.26
C ASN A 64 -6.74 5.55 0.68
N TYR A 65 -6.39 5.35 1.95
CA TYR A 65 -7.34 4.82 2.92
C TYR A 65 -8.51 5.78 3.16
N THR A 66 -8.25 7.09 3.27
CA THR A 66 -9.30 8.10 3.36
C THR A 66 -10.18 8.07 2.12
N TYR A 67 -9.58 8.19 0.93
CA TYR A 67 -10.33 8.17 -0.33
C TYR A 67 -11.16 6.90 -0.52
N LEU A 68 -10.61 5.73 -0.18
CA LEU A 68 -11.31 4.45 -0.30
C LEU A 68 -12.42 4.28 0.73
N SER A 69 -12.28 4.86 1.93
CA SER A 69 -13.33 4.84 2.95
C SER A 69 -14.56 5.65 2.58
N GLU A 70 -14.42 6.58 1.63
CA GLU A 70 -15.51 7.40 1.07
C GLU A 70 -16.24 6.69 -0.08
N GLN A 71 -15.78 5.50 -0.51
CA GLN A 71 -16.40 4.75 -1.60
C GLN A 71 -17.55 3.90 -1.06
N GLU A 72 -18.74 4.06 -1.64
CA GLU A 72 -19.89 3.23 -1.29
C GLU A 72 -19.68 1.76 -1.67
N ASP A 73 -20.10 0.87 -0.78
CA ASP A 73 -20.12 -0.59 -0.99
C ASP A 73 -18.77 -1.23 -1.40
N LEU A 74 -17.64 -0.58 -1.06
CA LEU A 74 -16.31 -1.08 -1.38
C LEU A 74 -15.62 -1.71 -0.17
N HIS A 75 -15.36 -3.02 -0.25
CA HIS A 75 -14.45 -3.70 0.67
C HIS A 75 -13.00 -3.56 0.21
N THR A 76 -12.08 -3.31 1.13
CA THR A 76 -10.65 -3.11 0.83
C THR A 76 -9.78 -4.07 1.62
N LEU A 77 -8.74 -4.57 0.96
CA LEU A 77 -7.67 -5.36 1.57
C LEU A 77 -6.33 -4.82 1.10
N ILE A 78 -5.81 -3.82 1.83
CA ILE A 78 -4.57 -3.13 1.46
C ILE A 78 -3.70 -3.01 2.73
N PRO A 79 -2.66 -3.84 2.89
CA PRO A 79 -1.77 -3.72 4.04
C PRO A 79 -1.02 -2.39 4.02
N TYR A 80 -0.70 -1.86 5.20
CA TYR A 80 0.23 -0.75 5.31
C TYR A 80 1.68 -1.27 5.28
N ASN A 81 2.63 -0.38 4.97
CA ASN A 81 4.03 -0.76 4.75
C ASN A 81 4.68 -1.60 5.87
N THR A 82 4.31 -1.37 7.13
CA THR A 82 4.86 -2.09 8.30
C THR A 82 4.03 -3.32 8.70
N TYR A 83 2.91 -3.61 8.04
CA TYR A 83 1.96 -4.66 8.45
C TYR A 83 2.60 -6.06 8.56
N GLU A 84 3.41 -6.45 7.58
CA GLU A 84 4.11 -7.75 7.63
C GLU A 84 5.25 -7.76 8.65
N GLN A 85 5.89 -6.61 8.89
CA GLN A 85 6.98 -6.50 9.85
C GLN A 85 6.44 -6.62 11.29
N GLU A 86 5.32 -5.96 11.57
CA GLU A 86 4.64 -5.96 12.87
C GLU A 86 4.17 -7.36 13.30
N GLN A 87 3.96 -8.28 12.36
CA GLN A 87 3.59 -9.67 12.65
C GLN A 87 4.77 -10.56 13.06
N LYS A 88 6.02 -10.14 12.84
CA LYS A 88 7.19 -10.95 13.16
C LYS A 88 7.54 -10.82 14.64
N ARG A 89 7.90 -11.94 15.29
CA ARG A 89 8.40 -11.95 16.68
C ARG A 89 9.60 -11.01 16.88
N SER A 90 10.45 -10.85 15.88
CA SER A 90 11.59 -9.91 15.93
C SER A 90 11.18 -8.44 16.00
N PHE A 91 9.95 -8.09 15.61
CA PHE A 91 9.45 -6.71 15.71
C PHE A 91 8.90 -6.43 17.10
N SER A 92 8.15 -7.37 17.70
CA SER A 92 7.63 -7.21 19.07
C SER A 92 8.74 -7.10 20.11
N THR A 93 9.93 -7.64 19.84
CA THR A 93 11.11 -7.50 20.71
C THR A 93 11.87 -6.18 20.55
N LYS A 94 11.49 -5.30 19.60
CA LYS A 94 12.15 -4.00 19.42
C LYS A 94 11.73 -3.03 20.52
N ALA A 95 12.39 -3.09 21.67
CA ALA A 95 12.06 -2.28 22.85
C ALA A 95 11.94 -0.78 22.54
N TYR A 96 12.80 -0.22 21.68
CA TYR A 96 12.82 1.22 21.39
C TYR A 96 11.88 1.69 20.26
N HIS A 97 11.08 0.79 19.69
CA HIS A 97 10.06 1.16 18.72
C HIS A 97 8.79 1.66 19.45
N PRO A 98 8.29 2.88 19.21
CA PRO A 98 7.17 3.45 19.97
C PRO A 98 5.89 2.62 19.98
N HIS A 99 5.66 1.82 18.93
CA HIS A 99 4.53 0.88 18.88
C HIS A 99 4.54 -0.17 20.00
N ASN A 100 5.72 -0.50 20.54
CA ASN A 100 5.88 -1.48 21.61
C ASN A 100 5.88 -0.82 23.00
N TRP A 101 5.62 0.49 23.09
CA TRP A 101 5.56 1.21 24.37
C TRP A 101 4.15 1.19 24.93
N THR A 102 4.05 1.22 26.26
CA THR A 102 2.77 1.35 26.94
C THR A 102 2.26 2.76 26.79
N TYR A 103 1.05 2.90 26.24
CA TYR A 103 0.31 4.15 26.17
C TYR A 103 -0.69 4.22 27.33
N ASP A 104 -0.68 5.33 28.06
CA ASP A 104 -1.64 5.64 29.11
C ASP A 104 -2.68 6.61 28.55
N GLU A 105 -3.91 6.11 28.38
CA GLU A 105 -5.02 6.88 27.84
C GLU A 105 -5.49 7.98 28.80
N LYS A 106 -5.34 7.80 30.12
CA LYS A 106 -5.84 8.74 31.12
C LYS A 106 -4.99 10.02 31.13
N ASP A 107 -3.67 9.85 31.03
CA ASP A 107 -2.72 10.95 31.12
C ASP A 107 -2.17 11.40 29.74
N ASP A 108 -2.66 10.82 28.63
CA ASP A 108 -2.22 11.05 27.23
C ASP A 108 -0.68 11.04 27.11
N LEU A 109 -0.05 9.94 27.53
CA LEU A 109 1.40 9.77 27.52
C LEU A 109 1.85 8.36 27.19
N TYR A 110 3.09 8.22 26.73
CA TYR A 110 3.77 6.93 26.60
C TYR A 110 4.83 6.75 27.67
N TRP A 111 5.05 5.50 28.06
CA TRP A 111 6.18 5.08 28.88
C TRP A 111 7.29 4.52 28.00
N CYS A 112 8.44 5.20 27.97
CA CYS A 112 9.58 4.68 27.23
C CYS A 112 10.24 3.49 27.98
N PRO A 113 11.12 2.70 27.33
CA PRO A 113 11.77 1.54 27.96
C PRO A 113 12.66 1.90 29.15
N ASN A 114 13.08 3.16 29.25
CA ASN A 114 13.84 3.69 30.39
C ASN A 114 12.93 4.27 31.49
N GLN A 115 11.64 3.93 31.49
CA GLN A 115 10.63 4.37 32.47
C GLN A 115 10.43 5.90 32.56
N ARG A 116 10.89 6.65 31.57
CA ARG A 116 10.66 8.10 31.46
C ARG A 116 9.36 8.39 30.71
N LYS A 117 8.68 9.46 31.10
CA LYS A 117 7.41 9.89 30.49
C LYS A 117 7.65 10.56 29.14
N VAL A 118 6.83 10.19 28.15
CA VAL A 118 6.79 10.81 26.83
C VAL A 118 5.42 11.46 26.67
N THR A 119 5.33 12.73 27.05
CA THR A 119 4.07 13.45 27.19
C THR A 119 3.67 14.16 25.90
N PHE A 120 2.38 14.34 25.70
CA PHE A 120 1.85 15.19 24.64
C PHE A 120 2.41 16.61 24.75
N ARG A 121 2.81 17.19 23.61
CA ARG A 121 3.33 18.57 23.55
C ARG A 121 2.43 19.50 22.76
N HIS A 122 2.12 19.14 21.53
CA HIS A 122 1.30 19.96 20.65
C HIS A 122 0.84 19.16 19.43
N TYR A 123 -0.18 19.70 18.75
CA TYR A 123 -0.55 19.27 17.41
C TYR A 123 0.35 19.92 16.37
N ARG A 124 0.70 19.17 15.33
CA ARG A 124 1.45 19.68 14.19
C ARG A 124 0.82 19.20 12.89
N ARG A 125 0.45 20.17 12.06
CA ARG A 125 0.04 19.92 10.68
C ARG A 125 1.26 19.85 9.77
N ARG A 126 1.27 18.88 8.85
CA ARG A 126 2.26 18.79 7.77
C ARG A 126 1.54 18.65 6.45
N THR A 127 1.95 19.43 5.47
CA THR A 127 1.54 19.28 4.08
C THR A 127 2.67 18.61 3.34
N ASP A 128 2.37 17.53 2.60
CA ASP A 128 3.37 16.93 1.73
C ASP A 128 3.61 17.79 0.48
N LYS A 129 4.60 17.41 -0.34
CA LYS A 129 4.93 18.11 -1.60
C LYS A 129 3.74 18.20 -2.58
N TYR A 130 2.70 17.40 -2.39
CA TYR A 130 1.56 17.23 -3.29
C TYR A 130 0.29 17.87 -2.72
N GLY A 131 0.39 18.60 -1.61
CA GLY A 131 -0.73 19.34 -1.03
C GLY A 131 -1.57 18.54 -0.03
N TYR A 132 -1.28 17.26 0.21
CA TYR A 132 -2.05 16.47 1.17
C TYR A 132 -1.66 16.84 2.60
N ARG A 133 -2.66 17.19 3.41
CA ARG A 133 -2.49 17.66 4.80
C ARG A 133 -2.69 16.51 5.78
N ARG A 134 -1.78 16.39 6.74
CA ARG A 134 -1.82 15.41 7.82
C ARG A 134 -1.65 16.11 9.16
N ASP A 135 -2.45 15.68 10.13
CA ASP A 135 -2.38 16.19 11.50
C ASP A 135 -1.72 15.14 12.40
N PHE A 136 -0.70 15.58 13.15
CA PHE A 136 0.05 14.72 14.06
C PHE A 136 -0.07 15.23 15.49
N LYS A 137 -0.27 14.32 16.44
CA LYS A 137 0.06 14.54 17.84
C LYS A 137 1.56 14.32 18.04
N ILE A 138 2.23 15.31 18.61
CA ILE A 138 3.66 15.24 18.92
C ILE A 138 3.83 14.96 20.40
N TYR A 139 4.48 13.84 20.70
CA TYR A 139 4.90 13.49 22.05
C TYR A 139 6.41 13.63 22.18
N GLU A 140 6.89 14.06 23.33
CA GLU A 140 8.32 14.25 23.59
C GLU A 140 8.69 13.74 24.98
N CYS A 141 9.76 12.94 25.01
CA CYS A 141 10.33 12.45 26.26
C CYS A 141 10.71 13.63 27.16
N GLU A 142 10.42 13.52 28.45
CA GLU A 142 10.72 14.57 29.44
C GLU A 142 12.22 14.92 29.46
N SER A 143 13.08 13.91 29.45
CA SER A 143 14.52 14.07 29.27
C SER A 143 15.13 12.80 28.69
N CYS A 144 16.03 12.95 27.71
CA CYS A 144 16.93 11.90 27.24
C CYS A 144 18.38 12.18 27.62
N GLU A 145 18.63 13.13 28.53
CA GLU A 145 19.97 13.40 29.06
C GLU A 145 20.46 12.20 29.85
N GLU A 146 21.74 11.88 29.65
CA GLU A 146 22.44 10.76 30.28
C GLU A 146 21.70 9.41 30.18
N CYS A 147 20.86 9.24 29.15
CA CYS A 147 20.14 8.00 28.94
C CYS A 147 21.08 6.93 28.35
N PRO A 148 21.31 5.80 29.05
CA PRO A 148 22.24 4.76 28.58
C PRO A 148 21.79 4.12 27.26
N PHE A 149 20.49 4.20 26.96
CA PHE A 149 19.88 3.62 25.76
C PHE A 149 19.71 4.62 24.63
N LYS A 150 20.23 5.86 24.74
CA LYS A 150 19.97 6.92 23.75
C LYS A 150 20.43 6.52 22.34
N ALA A 151 21.61 5.91 22.22
CA ALA A 151 22.19 5.50 20.95
C ALA A 151 21.33 4.47 20.21
N ASP A 152 20.77 3.50 20.93
CA ASP A 152 19.91 2.46 20.35
C ASP A 152 18.47 2.94 20.14
N CYS A 153 18.02 3.92 20.94
CA CYS A 153 16.64 4.40 20.92
C CYS A 153 16.38 5.46 19.85
N THR A 154 17.29 6.42 19.67
CA THR A 154 17.04 7.58 18.81
C THR A 154 18.30 8.22 18.27
N THR A 155 18.22 8.66 17.01
CA THR A 155 19.27 9.48 16.37
C THR A 155 19.06 10.99 16.57
N ALA A 156 18.02 11.38 17.29
CA ALA A 156 17.74 12.78 17.60
C ALA A 156 18.82 13.37 18.52
N LYS A 157 19.26 14.60 18.22
CA LYS A 157 20.23 15.32 19.07
C LYS A 157 19.66 15.57 20.48
N GLY A 158 18.39 15.98 20.55
CA GLY A 158 17.65 16.22 21.80
C GLY A 158 16.84 15.02 22.28
N ASN A 159 15.68 15.30 22.85
CA ASN A 159 14.77 14.28 23.38
C ASN A 159 14.11 13.48 22.25
N ARG A 160 13.78 12.22 22.57
CA ARG A 160 13.03 11.34 21.68
C ARG A 160 11.61 11.90 21.47
N LYS A 161 11.23 12.06 20.20
CA LYS A 161 9.91 12.49 19.76
C LYS A 161 9.15 11.34 19.12
N VAL A 162 7.86 11.23 19.40
CA VAL A 162 6.93 10.32 18.75
C VAL A 162 5.91 11.15 17.97
N TYR A 163 5.74 10.78 16.70
CA TYR A 163 4.79 11.40 15.79
C TYR A 163 3.63 10.43 15.62
N TYR A 164 2.48 10.75 16.22
CA TYR A 164 1.30 9.91 16.17
C TYR A 164 0.27 10.55 15.24
N ASN A 165 -0.16 9.85 14.19
CA ASN A 165 -1.24 10.30 13.31
C ASN A 165 -2.51 9.51 13.65
N PRO A 166 -3.47 10.10 14.38
CA PRO A 166 -4.67 9.37 14.83
C PRO A 166 -5.49 8.82 13.66
N VAL A 167 -5.68 9.60 12.60
CA VAL A 167 -6.48 9.20 11.43
C VAL A 167 -5.85 8.00 10.74
N TYR A 168 -4.53 8.07 10.48
CA TYR A 168 -3.84 6.97 9.82
C TYR A 168 -3.80 5.70 10.67
N GLU A 169 -3.61 5.82 11.98
CA GLU A 169 -3.59 4.67 12.89
C GLU A 169 -4.97 3.98 12.97
N GLU A 170 -6.06 4.75 13.01
CA GLU A 170 -7.42 4.20 12.94
C GLU A 170 -7.67 3.46 11.62
N LEU A 171 -7.27 4.05 10.49
CA LEU A 171 -7.43 3.44 9.17
C LEU A 171 -6.59 2.15 9.04
N LYS A 172 -5.36 2.15 9.55
CA LYS A 172 -4.52 0.94 9.63
C LYS A 172 -5.17 -0.15 10.48
N ALA A 173 -5.77 0.20 11.63
CA ALA A 173 -6.46 -0.76 12.48
C ALA A 173 -7.66 -1.40 11.75
N LYS A 174 -8.45 -0.61 11.00
CA LYS A 174 -9.55 -1.11 10.16
C LYS A 174 -9.05 -2.09 9.10
N GLU A 175 -8.01 -1.73 8.34
CA GLU A 175 -7.43 -2.63 7.33
C GLU A 175 -6.81 -3.89 7.94
N ALA A 176 -6.10 -3.76 9.06
CA ALA A 176 -5.51 -4.89 9.77
C ALA A 176 -6.57 -5.88 10.26
N PHE A 177 -7.71 -5.38 10.74
CA PHE A 177 -8.85 -6.21 11.14
C PHE A 177 -9.40 -7.00 9.95
N LYS A 178 -9.65 -6.34 8.81
CA LYS A 178 -10.12 -7.00 7.59
C LYS A 178 -9.12 -8.06 7.10
N LEU A 179 -7.83 -7.73 7.07
CA LEU A 179 -6.76 -8.63 6.62
C LEU A 179 -6.55 -9.85 7.54
N LYS A 180 -6.87 -9.74 8.84
CA LYS A 180 -6.78 -10.87 9.79
C LYS A 180 -7.96 -11.83 9.69
N SER A 181 -9.10 -11.40 9.15
CA SER A 181 -10.26 -12.26 8.94
C SER A 181 -9.95 -13.44 8.01
N GLU A 182 -10.62 -14.57 8.17
CA GLU A 182 -10.42 -15.75 7.31
C GLU A 182 -10.68 -15.44 5.83
N PHE A 183 -11.75 -14.71 5.56
CA PHE A 183 -12.08 -14.22 4.22
C PHE A 183 -10.96 -13.33 3.66
N GLY A 184 -10.51 -12.34 4.44
CA GLY A 184 -9.45 -11.40 4.05
C GLY A 184 -8.12 -12.10 3.77
N ARG A 185 -7.70 -13.02 4.63
CA ARG A 185 -6.48 -13.83 4.43
C ARG A 185 -6.54 -14.65 3.17
N THR A 186 -7.66 -15.34 2.94
CA THR A 186 -7.85 -16.22 1.78
C THR A 186 -7.85 -15.41 0.48
N LEU A 187 -8.59 -14.29 0.44
CA LEU A 187 -8.67 -13.46 -0.74
C LEU A 187 -7.36 -12.73 -1.03
N TYR A 188 -6.72 -12.16 0.00
CA TYR A 188 -5.42 -11.48 -0.15
C TYR A 188 -4.33 -12.43 -0.65
N ALA A 189 -4.33 -13.70 -0.20
CA ALA A 189 -3.37 -14.70 -0.68
C ALA A 189 -3.47 -14.96 -2.20
N ARG A 190 -4.67 -14.86 -2.79
CA ARG A 190 -4.89 -15.04 -4.24
C ARG A 190 -4.24 -13.95 -5.08
N ARG A 191 -3.97 -12.76 -4.51
CA ARG A 191 -3.31 -11.64 -5.21
C ARG A 191 -2.01 -12.06 -5.88
N LYS A 192 -1.19 -12.88 -5.20
CA LYS A 192 0.10 -13.37 -5.73
C LYS A 192 -0.08 -14.14 -7.03
N THR A 193 -1.11 -14.98 -7.09
CA THR A 193 -1.40 -15.75 -8.32
C THR A 193 -2.14 -14.94 -9.37
N ASP A 194 -2.77 -13.83 -9.00
CA ASP A 194 -3.59 -13.03 -9.91
C ASP A 194 -2.71 -12.06 -10.71
N VAL A 195 -2.37 -10.92 -10.11
CA VAL A 195 -1.70 -9.81 -10.80
C VAL A 195 -0.26 -10.14 -11.20
N GLU A 196 0.48 -10.88 -10.37
CA GLU A 196 1.89 -11.20 -10.66
C GLU A 196 2.00 -12.17 -11.85
N SER A 197 1.03 -13.08 -12.01
CA SER A 197 0.96 -13.96 -13.18
C SER A 197 0.70 -13.19 -14.47
N VAL A 198 -0.14 -12.15 -14.42
CA VAL A 198 -0.40 -11.27 -15.57
C VAL A 198 0.90 -10.56 -15.98
N PHE A 199 1.57 -9.89 -15.05
CA PHE A 199 2.82 -9.20 -15.36
C PHE A 199 3.96 -10.15 -15.74
N GLY A 200 4.03 -11.33 -15.13
CA GLY A 200 4.97 -12.39 -15.52
C GLY A 200 4.74 -12.85 -16.95
N HIS A 201 3.48 -13.09 -17.34
CA HIS A 201 3.14 -13.45 -18.70
C HIS A 201 3.47 -12.34 -19.70
N VAL A 202 3.14 -11.09 -19.39
CA VAL A 202 3.44 -9.95 -20.25
C VAL A 202 4.96 -9.77 -20.44
N LYS A 203 5.73 -9.84 -19.36
CA LYS A 203 7.18 -9.59 -19.43
C LYS A 203 7.98 -10.77 -19.99
N GLN A 204 7.66 -11.99 -19.57
CA GLN A 204 8.46 -13.18 -19.89
C GLN A 204 7.92 -13.93 -21.11
N ASN A 205 6.61 -14.13 -21.21
CA ASN A 205 6.05 -14.95 -22.28
C ASN A 205 5.74 -14.14 -23.55
N LEU A 206 5.33 -12.88 -23.41
CA LEU A 206 5.15 -11.96 -24.54
C LEU A 206 6.42 -11.16 -24.85
N GLY A 207 7.45 -11.23 -23.99
CA GLY A 207 8.70 -10.49 -24.17
C GLY A 207 8.54 -8.97 -24.06
N PHE A 208 7.42 -8.46 -23.53
CA PHE A 208 7.16 -7.03 -23.43
C PHE A 208 7.88 -6.44 -22.21
N GLN A 209 9.15 -6.07 -22.42
CA GLN A 209 10.01 -5.53 -21.36
C GLN A 209 10.23 -4.01 -21.44
N ARG A 210 9.91 -3.41 -22.58
CA ARG A 210 10.06 -1.97 -22.83
C ARG A 210 8.96 -1.47 -23.77
N PHE A 211 8.57 -0.22 -23.57
CA PHE A 211 7.73 0.51 -24.51
C PHE A 211 8.55 0.95 -25.73
N HIS A 212 7.95 0.85 -26.90
CA HIS A 212 8.51 1.32 -28.16
C HIS A 212 8.06 2.75 -28.46
N LEU A 213 6.88 3.13 -27.96
CA LEU A 213 6.33 4.47 -28.15
C LEU A 213 6.70 5.40 -26.99
N ARG A 214 6.62 6.71 -27.24
CA ARG A 214 6.89 7.78 -26.26
C ARG A 214 5.71 8.73 -26.19
N GLY A 215 5.40 9.20 -24.98
CA GLY A 215 4.22 10.00 -24.68
C GLY A 215 3.09 9.14 -24.10
N LEU A 216 2.39 9.67 -23.10
CA LEU A 216 1.38 8.93 -22.32
C LEU A 216 0.30 8.31 -23.23
N GLU A 217 -0.24 9.07 -24.17
CA GLU A 217 -1.28 8.60 -25.10
C GLU A 217 -0.82 7.39 -25.92
N LYS A 218 0.37 7.49 -26.54
CA LYS A 218 0.90 6.42 -27.39
C LYS A 218 1.23 5.17 -26.58
N VAL A 219 1.80 5.35 -25.39
CA VAL A 219 2.14 4.27 -24.46
C VAL A 219 0.89 3.58 -23.91
N GLN A 220 -0.16 4.36 -23.64
CA GLN A 220 -1.46 3.82 -23.25
C GLN A 220 -2.05 2.93 -24.34
N VAL A 221 -2.01 3.37 -25.61
CA VAL A 221 -2.44 2.53 -26.74
C VAL A 221 -1.56 1.28 -26.88
N GLU A 222 -0.24 1.42 -26.78
CA GLU A 222 0.69 0.28 -26.86
C GLU A 222 0.39 -0.77 -25.79
N PHE A 223 0.21 -0.36 -24.53
CA PHE A 223 -0.15 -1.28 -23.46
C PHE A 223 -1.55 -1.86 -23.64
N GLY A 224 -2.48 -1.10 -24.22
CA GLY A 224 -3.82 -1.58 -24.57
C GLY A 224 -3.80 -2.80 -25.48
N TRP A 225 -2.95 -2.79 -26.50
CA TRP A 225 -2.75 -3.95 -27.38
C TRP A 225 -2.18 -5.16 -26.62
N VAL A 226 -1.22 -4.93 -25.72
CA VAL A 226 -0.64 -5.98 -24.87
C VAL A 226 -1.70 -6.59 -23.94
N ALA A 227 -2.51 -5.75 -23.29
CA ALA A 227 -3.58 -6.17 -22.40
C ALA A 227 -4.67 -6.96 -23.15
N LEU A 228 -5.06 -6.50 -24.33
CA LEU A 228 -6.01 -7.19 -25.20
C LEU A 228 -5.47 -8.56 -25.64
N ALA A 229 -4.21 -8.62 -26.11
CA ALA A 229 -3.57 -9.86 -26.52
C ALA A 229 -3.49 -10.88 -25.36
N HIS A 230 -3.14 -10.40 -24.16
CA HIS A 230 -3.14 -11.21 -22.94
C HIS A 230 -4.53 -11.80 -22.65
N ASN A 231 -5.56 -10.97 -22.62
CA ASN A 231 -6.93 -11.39 -22.35
C ASN A 231 -7.45 -12.38 -23.41
N ILE A 232 -7.24 -12.13 -24.70
CA ILE A 232 -7.67 -13.04 -25.78
C ILE A 232 -7.01 -14.41 -25.67
N ARG A 233 -5.69 -14.44 -25.45
CA ARG A 233 -4.95 -15.70 -25.27
C ARG A 233 -5.51 -16.50 -24.11
N LYS A 234 -5.80 -15.82 -23.00
CA LYS A 234 -6.38 -16.43 -21.82
C LYS A 234 -7.79 -16.98 -22.06
N MET A 235 -8.65 -16.23 -22.76
CA MET A 235 -9.97 -16.72 -23.19
C MET A 235 -9.86 -17.98 -24.04
N ALA A 236 -8.90 -18.02 -24.98
CA ALA A 236 -8.68 -19.19 -25.82
C ALA A 236 -8.28 -20.43 -25.01
N VAL A 237 -7.38 -20.28 -24.03
CA VAL A 237 -6.99 -21.37 -23.12
C VAL A 237 -8.18 -21.83 -22.27
N ALA A 238 -8.97 -20.91 -21.73
CA ALA A 238 -10.15 -21.24 -20.93
C ALA A 238 -11.20 -22.02 -21.77
N LYS A 239 -11.44 -21.60 -23.01
CA LYS A 239 -12.32 -22.31 -23.95
C LYS A 239 -11.81 -23.72 -24.28
N ARG A 240 -10.50 -23.90 -24.48
CA ARG A 240 -9.91 -25.23 -24.75
C ARG A 240 -10.03 -26.17 -23.55
N ARG A 241 -9.85 -25.66 -22.32
CA ARG A 241 -10.03 -26.45 -21.09
C ARG A 241 -11.47 -26.94 -20.92
N LYS A 242 -12.47 -26.08 -21.20
CA LYS A 242 -13.89 -26.48 -21.16
C LYS A 242 -14.26 -27.55 -22.20
N LYS A 243 -13.51 -27.68 -23.29
CA LYS A 243 -13.74 -28.68 -24.35
C LYS A 243 -13.09 -30.04 -24.07
N LYS A 244 -12.16 -30.16 -23.13
CA LYS A 244 -11.63 -31.45 -22.68
C LYS A 244 -12.52 -31.94 -21.53
N PRO A 245 -13.26 -33.06 -21.67
CA PRO A 245 -13.90 -33.67 -20.52
C PRO A 245 -12.82 -34.03 -19.49
N ALA A 246 -13.13 -33.89 -18.20
CA ALA A 246 -12.29 -34.45 -17.15
C ALA A 246 -12.22 -35.95 -17.38
N ALA A 247 -11.02 -36.44 -17.71
CA ALA A 247 -10.71 -37.86 -17.80
C ALA A 247 -10.46 -38.41 -16.39
#